data_AF-X1K1K9-F1
#
_entry.id   AF-X1K1K9-F1
#
_cell.length_a   1.000
_cell.length_b   1.000
_cell.length_c   1.000
_cell.angle_alpha   90.00
_cell.angle_beta   90.00
_cell.angle_gamma   90.00
#
_symmetry.space_group_name_H-M   'P 1'
#
loop_
_entity.id
_entity.type
_entity.pdbx_description
1 polymer ?
#
loop_
_entity_poly.entity_id
_entity_poly.type
_entity_poly.pdbx_seq_one_letter_code
_entity_poly.pdbx_strand_id
1 'polypeptide(L)'
;MHRRIIGQDEAINTMAKAVRRARAGLKDTRRPIGAFIFLGPTGVGKTELVKALAEFMFGSEDALIRLDMSEFMERHTVARLVGAPPGYIGYEEGGQLTEAVRRKSYSCILLDEIEKAHYDVFNMLLQIFDDGHLTDAKGRRVDFRNSIIVMTSNIGAELIKRDMSIGFATHIDSKEKQQGEYKKMKEKVLGASNSGVKLIRSG
;
A
#
# COMPACT_ATOMS: atom_id res chain seq x y z
N MET A 1 7.91 2.97 15.42
CA MET A 1 6.96 2.07 14.73
C MET A 1 6.52 0.88 15.60
N HIS A 2 7.39 -0.04 16.02
CA HIS A 2 7.00 -1.23 16.84
C HIS A 2 6.28 -0.94 18.17
N ARG A 3 6.42 0.27 18.74
CA ARG A 3 5.64 0.69 19.93
C ARG A 3 4.16 0.97 19.63
N ARG A 4 3.82 1.30 18.38
CA ARG A 4 2.49 1.71 17.92
C ARG A 4 1.80 0.61 17.11
N ILE A 5 2.56 -0.20 16.37
CA ILE A 5 2.03 -1.29 15.54
C ILE A 5 2.52 -2.63 16.09
N ILE A 6 1.57 -3.51 16.40
CA ILE A 6 1.81 -4.86 16.93
C ILE A 6 1.52 -5.89 15.83
N GLY A 7 2.36 -6.91 15.71
CA GLY A 7 2.11 -8.07 14.82
C GLY A 7 2.38 -7.81 13.33
N GLN A 8 3.14 -6.78 12.98
CA GLN A 8 3.47 -6.41 11.59
C GLN A 8 4.97 -6.30 11.33
N ASP A 9 5.78 -7.11 12.02
CA ASP A 9 7.24 -6.99 12.04
C ASP A 9 7.86 -7.13 10.65
N GLU A 10 7.33 -8.02 9.81
CA GLU A 10 7.82 -8.22 8.44
C GLU A 10 7.68 -6.95 7.58
N ALA A 11 6.48 -6.35 7.60
CA ALA A 11 6.19 -5.12 6.87
C ALA A 11 7.06 -3.97 7.39
N ILE A 12 7.14 -3.81 8.72
CA ILE A 12 7.98 -2.77 9.36
C ILE A 12 9.45 -2.95 8.98
N ASN A 13 9.99 -4.17 9.07
CA ASN A 13 11.39 -4.45 8.75
C ASN A 13 11.73 -4.16 7.29
N THR A 14 10.84 -4.52 6.37
CA THR A 14 11.05 -4.30 4.94
C THR A 14 10.99 -2.81 4.57
N MET A 15 10.01 -2.09 5.10
CA MET A 15 9.94 -0.63 4.93
C MET A 15 11.17 0.05 5.53
N ALA A 16 11.59 -0.34 6.73
CA ALA A 16 12.78 0.21 7.38
C ALA A 16 14.05 -0.02 6.54
N LYS A 17 14.18 -1.17 5.86
CA LYS A 17 15.28 -1.42 4.92
C LYS A 17 15.27 -0.44 3.74
N ALA A 18 14.10 -0.16 3.15
CA ALA A 18 13.98 0.80 2.04
C ALA A 18 14.35 2.22 2.48
N VAL A 19 13.82 2.65 3.62
CA VAL A 19 14.13 3.94 4.24
C VAL A 19 15.63 4.08 4.51
N ARG A 20 16.27 3.05 5.09
CA ARG A 20 17.71 3.08 5.36
C ARG A 20 18.54 3.22 4.08
N ARG A 21 18.20 2.49 3.02
CA ARG A 21 18.89 2.64 1.71
C ARG A 21 18.72 4.04 1.14
N ALA A 22 17.51 4.58 1.19
CA ALA A 22 17.24 5.93 0.70
C ALA A 22 18.05 6.99 1.47
N ARG A 23 18.06 6.93 2.81
CA ARG A 23 18.82 7.86 3.66
C ARG A 23 20.35 7.71 3.49
N ALA A 24 20.82 6.53 3.17
CA ALA A 24 22.24 6.28 2.87
C ALA A 24 22.65 6.67 1.45
N GLY A 25 21.73 7.19 0.62
CA GLY A 25 22.01 7.52 -0.79
C GLY A 25 22.18 6.30 -1.70
N LEU A 26 21.74 5.11 -1.24
CA LEU A 26 21.90 3.83 -1.94
C LEU A 26 20.63 3.40 -2.69
N LYS A 27 19.62 4.28 -2.83
CA LYS A 27 18.45 4.04 -3.68
C LYS A 27 18.71 4.50 -5.11
N ASP A 28 17.98 3.96 -6.09
CA ASP A 28 17.89 4.62 -7.40
C ASP A 28 17.27 6.01 -7.21
N THR A 29 18.02 7.05 -7.55
CA THR A 29 17.60 8.44 -7.39
C THR A 29 16.42 8.79 -8.28
N ARG A 30 16.16 8.02 -9.35
CA ARG A 30 15.02 8.22 -10.25
C ARG A 30 13.71 7.68 -9.69
N ARG A 31 13.74 6.86 -8.64
CA ARG A 31 12.55 6.19 -8.10
C ARG A 31 12.08 6.79 -6.77
N PRO A 32 10.82 6.57 -6.37
CA PRO A 32 10.34 6.86 -5.03
C PRO A 32 11.20 6.19 -3.94
N ILE A 33 11.10 6.65 -2.69
CA ILE A 33 11.83 6.07 -1.55
C ILE A 33 11.48 4.58 -1.37
N GLY A 34 10.22 4.24 -1.62
CA GLY A 34 9.74 2.87 -1.67
C GLY A 34 8.32 2.80 -2.19
N ALA A 35 7.99 1.69 -2.84
CA ALA A 35 6.65 1.37 -3.29
C ALA A 35 6.27 -0.01 -2.74
N PHE A 36 5.12 -0.08 -2.10
CA PHE A 36 4.68 -1.21 -1.28
C PHE A 36 3.23 -1.55 -1.57
N ILE A 37 2.90 -2.84 -1.60
CA ILE A 37 1.53 -3.33 -1.60
C ILE A 37 1.27 -4.08 -0.31
N PHE A 38 0.21 -3.69 0.40
CA PHE A 38 -0.26 -4.26 1.65
C PHE A 38 -1.51 -5.11 1.40
N LEU A 39 -1.40 -6.43 1.53
CA LEU A 39 -2.53 -7.35 1.36
C LEU A 39 -3.05 -7.83 2.72
N GLY A 40 -4.38 -7.99 2.84
CA GLY A 40 -5.04 -8.56 4.02
C GLY A 40 -6.50 -8.09 4.13
N PRO A 41 -7.32 -8.62 5.06
CA PRO A 41 -8.69 -8.11 5.25
C PRO A 41 -8.72 -6.67 5.79
N THR A 42 -9.90 -6.07 5.84
CA THR A 42 -10.11 -4.79 6.54
C THR A 42 -9.89 -4.96 8.05
N GLY A 43 -9.51 -3.88 8.74
CA GLY A 43 -9.32 -3.89 10.20
C GLY A 43 -7.99 -4.46 10.71
N VAL A 44 -7.12 -5.02 9.86
CA VAL A 44 -5.81 -5.58 10.28
C VAL A 44 -4.69 -4.53 10.49
N GLY A 45 -5.02 -3.24 10.32
CA GLY A 45 -4.08 -2.15 10.59
C GLY A 45 -3.23 -1.68 9.40
N LYS A 46 -3.61 -1.99 8.15
CA LYS A 46 -2.91 -1.51 6.94
C LYS A 46 -2.77 0.02 6.93
N THR A 47 -3.88 0.73 7.05
CA THR A 47 -3.92 2.21 7.09
C THR A 47 -3.14 2.77 8.28
N GLU A 48 -3.27 2.13 9.44
CA GLU A 48 -2.60 2.56 10.68
C GLU A 48 -1.06 2.43 10.58
N LEU A 49 -0.59 1.37 9.92
CA LEU A 49 0.82 1.18 9.63
C LEU A 49 1.37 2.29 8.72
N VAL A 50 0.58 2.78 7.77
CA VAL A 50 0.99 3.89 6.88
C VAL A 50 0.98 5.23 7.61
N LYS A 51 0.01 5.49 8.50
CA LYS A 51 0.00 6.68 9.36
C LYS A 51 1.26 6.72 10.25
N ALA A 52 1.55 5.60 10.92
CA ALA A 52 2.75 5.46 11.73
C ALA A 52 4.04 5.62 10.91
N LEU A 53 4.03 5.21 9.63
CA LEU A 53 5.16 5.43 8.72
C LEU A 53 5.31 6.91 8.35
N ALA A 54 4.21 7.62 8.06
CA ALA A 54 4.22 9.04 7.72
C ALA A 54 4.79 9.87 8.89
N GLU A 55 4.30 9.63 10.10
CA GLU A 55 4.80 10.27 11.32
C GLU A 55 6.30 9.96 11.54
N PHE A 56 6.69 8.69 11.42
CA PHE A 56 8.09 8.29 11.62
C PHE A 56 9.05 8.90 10.58
N MET A 57 8.60 9.01 9.33
CA MET A 57 9.44 9.46 8.22
C MET A 57 9.51 10.97 8.09
N PHE A 58 8.39 11.65 8.32
CA PHE A 58 8.17 13.05 7.97
C PHE A 58 7.74 13.90 9.17
N GLY A 59 7.66 13.32 10.37
CA GLY A 59 7.40 14.02 11.62
C GLY A 59 5.93 14.32 11.91
N SER A 60 5.02 14.05 10.97
CA SER A 60 3.57 14.21 11.18
C SER A 60 2.78 13.21 10.34
N GLU A 61 1.65 12.75 10.87
CA GLU A 61 0.65 12.02 10.10
C GLU A 61 0.07 12.85 8.96
N ASP A 62 0.11 14.18 9.04
CA ASP A 62 -0.36 15.07 7.98
C ASP A 62 0.46 14.96 6.70
N ALA A 63 1.64 14.34 6.74
CA ALA A 63 2.39 13.98 5.54
C ALA A 63 1.74 12.83 4.74
N LEU A 64 0.68 12.22 5.28
CA LEU A 64 -0.13 11.23 4.60
C LEU A 64 -1.08 11.89 3.59
N ILE A 65 -0.87 11.58 2.31
CA ILE A 65 -1.82 11.82 1.23
C ILE A 65 -2.60 10.52 1.05
N ARG A 66 -3.88 10.50 1.40
CA ARG A 66 -4.73 9.30 1.28
C ARG A 66 -5.74 9.49 0.15
N LEU A 67 -5.84 8.49 -0.72
CA LEU A 67 -6.80 8.42 -1.80
C LEU A 67 -7.50 7.05 -1.74
N ASP A 68 -8.83 7.07 -1.76
CA ASP A 68 -9.65 5.86 -1.87
C ASP A 68 -9.82 5.52 -3.36
N MET A 69 -9.31 4.36 -3.78
CA MET A 69 -9.35 3.96 -5.19
C MET A 69 -10.75 3.57 -5.67
N SER A 70 -11.71 3.37 -4.75
CA SER A 70 -13.13 3.22 -5.09
C SER A 70 -13.72 4.49 -5.71
N GLU A 71 -13.14 5.68 -5.50
CA GLU A 71 -13.56 6.91 -6.19
C GLU A 71 -13.08 6.98 -7.66
N PHE A 72 -12.13 6.11 -8.03
CA PHE A 72 -11.42 6.13 -9.32
C PHE A 72 -11.71 4.88 -10.16
N MET A 73 -12.89 4.28 -9.99
CA MET A 73 -13.33 3.08 -10.71
C MET A 73 -13.61 3.33 -12.21
N GLU A 74 -13.88 4.57 -12.59
CA GLU A 74 -14.30 4.93 -13.93
C GLU A 74 -13.23 5.78 -14.63
N ARG A 75 -13.08 5.59 -15.94
CA ARG A 75 -12.03 6.27 -16.73
C ARG A 75 -12.02 7.79 -16.56
N HIS A 76 -13.19 8.41 -16.51
CA HIS A 76 -13.29 9.88 -16.41
C HIS A 76 -12.95 10.39 -15.00
N THR A 77 -13.13 9.59 -13.94
CA THR A 77 -12.75 10.00 -12.59
C THR A 77 -11.24 9.91 -12.38
N VAL A 78 -10.53 9.05 -13.11
CA VAL A 78 -9.04 8.99 -13.11
C VAL A 78 -8.42 10.35 -13.47
N ALA A 79 -9.03 11.10 -14.40
CA ALA A 79 -8.54 12.43 -14.78
C ALA A 79 -8.46 13.37 -13.57
N ARG A 80 -9.31 13.20 -12.54
CA ARG A 80 -9.26 14.01 -11.30
C ARG A 80 -7.95 13.84 -10.53
N LEU A 81 -7.19 12.77 -10.72
CA LEU A 81 -5.89 12.58 -10.06
C LEU A 81 -4.80 13.51 -10.63
N VAL A 82 -4.85 13.78 -11.93
CA VAL A 82 -3.85 14.57 -12.69
C VAL A 82 -4.37 15.93 -13.17
N GLY A 83 -5.67 16.16 -13.04
CA GLY A 83 -6.39 17.32 -13.54
C GLY A 83 -7.16 16.98 -14.82
N ALA A 84 -8.29 17.66 -15.02
CA ALA A 84 -8.99 17.57 -16.29
C ALA A 84 -8.15 18.24 -17.40
N PRO A 85 -8.26 17.83 -18.68
CA PRO A 85 -7.60 18.51 -19.79
C PRO A 85 -8.24 19.88 -20.10
N PRO A 86 -7.55 20.76 -20.85
CA PRO A 86 -8.10 22.06 -21.26
C PRO A 86 -9.47 21.91 -21.93
N GLY A 87 -10.45 22.72 -21.49
CA GLY A 87 -11.82 22.70 -22.03
C GLY A 87 -12.81 21.78 -21.28
N TYR A 88 -12.37 21.09 -20.22
CA TYR A 88 -13.22 20.27 -19.36
C TYR A 88 -13.45 20.93 -18.00
N ILE A 89 -14.60 20.64 -17.37
CA ILE A 89 -14.90 21.07 -15.99
C ILE A 89 -13.82 20.51 -15.05
N GLY A 90 -13.29 21.36 -14.18
CA GLY A 90 -12.20 21.00 -13.26
C GLY A 90 -10.78 21.21 -13.81
N TYR A 91 -10.62 21.77 -15.02
CA TYR A 91 -9.28 22.12 -15.55
C TYR A 91 -8.51 23.04 -14.60
N GLU A 92 -9.19 24.03 -13.98
CA GLU A 92 -8.52 24.97 -13.09
C GLU A 92 -8.16 24.40 -11.71
N GLU A 93 -8.87 23.38 -11.25
CA GLU A 93 -8.72 22.78 -9.92
C GLU A 93 -7.41 21.98 -9.77
N GLY A 94 -6.80 21.58 -10.89
CA GLY A 94 -5.62 20.71 -10.90
C GLY A 94 -5.95 19.27 -10.50
N GLY A 95 -4.94 18.41 -10.43
CA GLY A 95 -5.13 17.02 -10.04
C GLY A 95 -5.02 16.82 -8.54
N GLN A 96 -5.89 16.00 -7.96
CA GLN A 96 -5.88 15.70 -6.53
C GLN A 96 -4.55 15.12 -6.05
N LEU A 97 -3.99 14.16 -6.78
CA LEU A 97 -2.70 13.55 -6.44
C LEU A 97 -1.55 14.51 -6.74
N THR A 98 -1.54 15.07 -7.95
CA THR A 98 -0.45 15.94 -8.43
C THR A 98 -0.32 17.20 -7.58
N GLU A 99 -1.41 17.90 -7.27
CA GLU A 99 -1.38 19.09 -6.41
C GLU A 99 -1.04 18.74 -4.95
N ALA A 100 -1.53 17.62 -4.41
CA ALA A 100 -1.19 17.20 -3.05
C ALA A 100 0.32 16.95 -2.90
N VAL A 101 0.94 16.26 -3.87
CA VAL A 101 2.39 15.98 -3.87
C VAL A 101 3.20 17.25 -4.14
N ARG A 102 2.73 18.16 -5.01
CA ARG A 102 3.37 19.47 -5.21
C ARG A 102 3.41 20.29 -3.92
N ARG A 103 2.34 20.26 -3.12
CA ARG A 103 2.29 20.96 -1.82
C ARG A 103 3.12 20.24 -0.74
N LYS A 104 3.21 18.90 -0.81
CA LYS A 104 3.92 18.04 0.16
C LYS A 104 4.87 17.09 -0.55
N SER A 105 6.01 17.63 -1.01
CA SER A 105 6.99 16.87 -1.81
C SER A 105 7.64 15.71 -1.02
N TYR A 106 7.63 15.79 0.30
CA TYR A 106 7.96 14.68 1.20
C TYR A 106 6.67 14.14 1.79
N SER A 107 6.22 12.98 1.33
CA SER A 107 4.91 12.45 1.67
C SER A 107 4.85 10.93 1.66
N CYS A 108 3.96 10.40 2.49
CA CYS A 108 3.47 9.02 2.36
C CYS A 108 2.19 9.09 1.55
N ILE A 109 2.13 8.38 0.43
CA ILE A 109 0.96 8.30 -0.43
C ILE A 109 0.30 6.96 -0.19
N LEU A 110 -0.95 6.97 0.28
CA LEU A 110 -1.77 5.80 0.50
C LEU A 110 -2.85 5.70 -0.56
N LEU A 111 -2.79 4.64 -1.36
CA LEU A 111 -3.81 4.26 -2.33
C LEU A 111 -4.59 3.09 -1.74
N ASP A 112 -5.71 3.38 -1.11
CA ASP A 112 -6.53 2.38 -0.42
C ASP A 112 -7.40 1.63 -1.43
N GLU A 113 -7.59 0.32 -1.24
CA GLU A 113 -8.42 -0.54 -2.09
C GLU A 113 -8.03 -0.52 -3.58
N ILE A 114 -6.73 -0.67 -3.87
CA ILE A 114 -6.17 -0.54 -5.23
C ILE A 114 -6.84 -1.45 -6.27
N GLU A 115 -7.41 -2.58 -5.85
CA GLU A 115 -8.17 -3.48 -6.71
C GLU A 115 -9.43 -2.87 -7.32
N LYS A 116 -9.94 -1.78 -6.75
CA LYS A 116 -11.12 -1.06 -7.26
C LYS A 116 -10.75 -0.03 -8.32
N ALA A 117 -9.48 0.39 -8.40
CA ALA A 117 -9.05 1.41 -9.33
C ALA A 117 -9.28 1.00 -10.79
N HIS A 118 -9.63 1.97 -11.64
CA HIS A 118 -9.59 1.80 -13.08
C HIS A 118 -8.16 1.50 -13.56
N TYR A 119 -8.02 0.75 -14.66
CA TYR A 119 -6.71 0.32 -15.16
C TYR A 119 -5.75 1.48 -15.47
N ASP A 120 -6.29 2.65 -15.90
CA ASP A 120 -5.49 3.85 -16.19
C ASP A 120 -4.73 4.39 -14.96
N VAL A 121 -5.20 4.11 -13.73
CA VAL A 121 -4.46 4.45 -12.52
C VAL A 121 -3.12 3.70 -12.48
N PHE A 122 -3.10 2.43 -12.90
CA PHE A 122 -1.87 1.64 -12.91
C PHE A 122 -0.85 2.17 -13.93
N ASN A 123 -1.30 2.68 -15.08
CA ASN A 123 -0.41 3.32 -16.06
C ASN A 123 0.30 4.54 -15.46
N MET A 124 -0.43 5.35 -14.69
CA MET A 124 0.16 6.48 -13.95
C MET A 124 1.16 6.01 -12.88
N LEU A 125 0.83 4.94 -12.15
CA LEU A 125 1.71 4.38 -11.13
C LEU A 125 3.00 3.80 -11.73
N LEU A 126 2.92 3.13 -12.87
CA LEU A 126 4.08 2.63 -13.60
C LEU A 126 5.03 3.77 -13.97
N GLN A 127 4.49 4.88 -14.51
CA GLN A 127 5.29 6.07 -14.80
C GLN A 127 5.98 6.62 -13.54
N ILE A 128 5.27 6.68 -12.41
CA ILE A 128 5.85 7.11 -11.14
C ILE A 128 6.96 6.15 -10.67
N PHE A 129 6.77 4.84 -10.82
CA PHE A 129 7.75 3.84 -10.36
C PHE A 129 9.01 3.80 -11.23
N ASP A 130 8.88 4.08 -12.52
CA ASP A 130 10.00 4.04 -13.46
C ASP A 130 10.76 5.38 -13.49
N ASP A 131 10.05 6.50 -13.63
CA ASP A 131 10.65 7.80 -13.84
C ASP A 131 10.65 8.70 -12.60
N GLY A 132 9.91 8.33 -11.54
CA GLY A 132 9.79 9.11 -10.31
C GLY A 132 9.00 10.40 -10.47
N HIS A 133 8.31 10.59 -11.59
CA HIS A 133 7.55 11.81 -11.85
C HIS A 133 6.25 11.50 -12.59
N LEU A 134 5.29 12.41 -12.49
CA LEU A 134 4.05 12.39 -13.26
C LEU A 134 3.80 13.78 -13.84
N THR A 135 3.29 13.85 -15.06
CA THR A 135 2.92 15.13 -15.67
C THR A 135 1.44 15.39 -15.47
N ASP A 136 1.08 16.55 -14.93
CA ASP A 136 -0.31 16.97 -14.76
C ASP A 136 -0.93 17.41 -16.10
N ALA A 137 -2.25 17.61 -16.12
CA ALA A 137 -2.98 18.01 -17.34
C ALA A 137 -2.63 19.43 -17.83
N LYS A 138 -1.91 20.22 -17.03
CA LYS A 138 -1.37 21.55 -17.37
C LYS A 138 0.09 21.46 -17.86
N GLY A 139 0.62 20.26 -18.07
CA GLY A 139 1.97 20.02 -18.57
C GLY A 139 3.08 20.15 -17.51
N ARG A 140 2.72 20.25 -16.22
CA ARG A 140 3.69 20.42 -15.14
C ARG A 140 4.18 19.07 -14.65
N ARG A 141 5.50 18.93 -14.52
CA ARG A 141 6.12 17.71 -13.99
C ARG A 141 6.13 17.74 -12.46
N VAL A 142 5.52 16.75 -11.83
CA VAL A 142 5.45 16.55 -10.38
C VAL A 142 6.42 15.47 -9.96
N ASP A 143 7.20 15.72 -8.92
CA ASP A 143 8.27 14.84 -8.44
C ASP A 143 7.79 13.96 -7.26
N PHE A 144 7.96 12.65 -7.40
CA PHE A 144 7.60 11.60 -6.43
C PHE A 144 8.83 10.90 -5.83
N ARG A 145 10.05 11.30 -6.20
CA ARG A 145 11.30 10.64 -5.76
C ARG A 145 11.49 10.67 -4.25
N ASN A 146 10.88 11.63 -3.57
CA ASN A 146 10.90 11.80 -2.12
C ASN A 146 9.65 11.24 -1.41
N SER A 147 8.79 10.54 -2.14
CA SER A 147 7.59 9.93 -1.60
C SER A 147 7.80 8.45 -1.25
N ILE A 148 7.02 7.97 -0.28
CA ILE A 148 6.77 6.53 -0.09
C ILE A 148 5.36 6.25 -0.56
N ILE A 149 5.19 5.28 -1.45
CA ILE A 149 3.90 4.90 -2.01
C ILE A 149 3.48 3.57 -1.39
N VAL A 150 2.29 3.53 -0.80
CA VAL A 150 1.69 2.34 -0.24
C VAL A 150 0.32 2.13 -0.87
N MET A 151 0.14 0.99 -1.50
CA MET A 151 -1.15 0.51 -1.97
C MET A 151 -1.67 -0.50 -0.96
N THR A 152 -2.96 -0.47 -0.64
CA THR A 152 -3.61 -1.55 0.11
C THR A 152 -4.51 -2.33 -0.82
N SER A 153 -4.68 -3.61 -0.52
CA SER A 153 -5.72 -4.41 -1.14
C SER A 153 -6.38 -5.31 -0.11
N ASN A 154 -7.68 -5.53 -0.30
CA ASN A 154 -8.44 -6.55 0.42
C ASN A 154 -8.43 -7.90 -0.31
N ILE A 155 -7.88 -7.95 -1.53
CA ILE A 155 -7.68 -9.19 -2.28
C ILE A 155 -6.75 -10.13 -1.50
N GLY A 156 -7.14 -11.40 -1.46
CA GLY A 156 -6.46 -12.45 -0.69
C GLY A 156 -7.07 -12.72 0.68
N ALA A 157 -7.98 -11.85 1.15
CA ALA A 157 -8.75 -12.12 2.37
C ALA A 157 -9.64 -13.36 2.25
N GLU A 158 -10.15 -13.67 1.05
CA GLU A 158 -10.92 -14.91 0.82
C GLU A 158 -10.06 -16.17 0.88
N LEU A 159 -8.82 -16.13 0.40
CA LEU A 159 -7.89 -17.27 0.54
C LEU A 159 -7.59 -17.52 2.02
N ILE A 160 -7.34 -16.44 2.78
CA ILE A 160 -7.12 -16.50 4.24
C ILE A 160 -8.39 -16.96 4.97
N LYS A 161 -9.59 -16.48 4.58
CA LYS A 161 -10.87 -16.91 5.18
C LYS A 161 -11.20 -18.36 4.84
N ARG A 162 -10.92 -18.84 3.63
CA ARG A 162 -11.13 -20.24 3.22
C ARG A 162 -10.26 -21.18 4.06
N ASP A 163 -8.98 -20.85 4.24
CA ASP A 163 -8.08 -21.60 5.13
C ASP A 163 -8.57 -21.62 6.59
N MET A 164 -9.18 -20.53 7.07
CA MET A 164 -9.78 -20.47 8.41
C MET A 164 -11.10 -21.27 8.53
N SER A 165 -11.94 -21.30 7.48
CA SER A 165 -13.24 -22.00 7.49
C SER A 165 -13.10 -23.52 7.35
N ILE A 166 -12.07 -24.02 6.65
CA ILE A 166 -11.78 -25.45 6.52
C ILE A 166 -11.34 -26.04 7.88
N GLY A 167 -10.80 -25.22 8.79
CA GLY A 167 -10.36 -25.64 10.13
C GLY A 167 -11.46 -25.90 11.16
N PHE A 168 -12.73 -25.58 10.87
CA PHE A 168 -13.84 -25.71 11.83
C PHE A 168 -14.91 -26.76 11.48
N ALA A 169 -14.84 -27.39 10.31
CA ALA A 169 -15.84 -28.36 9.88
C ALA A 169 -15.23 -29.71 9.49
N THR A 170 -14.84 -30.52 10.49
CA THR A 170 -14.95 -31.99 10.40
C THR A 170 -14.89 -32.60 11.81
N HIS A 171 -15.95 -33.33 12.15
CA HIS A 171 -16.12 -34.10 13.39
C HIS A 171 -15.19 -35.33 13.46
N ILE A 172 -14.66 -35.56 14.67
CA ILE A 172 -14.56 -36.84 15.42
C ILE A 172 -13.88 -38.02 14.71
N ASP A 173 -12.58 -38.26 14.97
CA ASP A 173 -12.10 -39.37 15.83
C ASP A 173 -10.55 -39.51 15.83
N SER A 174 -10.02 -40.03 16.95
CA SER A 174 -8.62 -40.36 17.30
C SER A 174 -7.71 -39.24 17.88
N LYS A 175 -7.73 -39.13 19.22
CA LYS A 175 -7.18 -38.04 20.06
C LYS A 175 -5.64 -37.95 20.19
N GLU A 176 -4.86 -38.98 19.86
CA GLU A 176 -3.41 -38.97 20.18
C GLU A 176 -2.49 -38.69 18.99
N LYS A 177 -2.86 -39.10 17.76
CA LYS A 177 -2.11 -38.75 16.55
C LYS A 177 -2.37 -37.31 16.09
N GLN A 178 -3.59 -36.81 16.33
CA GLN A 178 -3.96 -35.45 15.94
C GLN A 178 -3.20 -34.39 16.74
N GLN A 179 -2.88 -34.53 18.03
CA GLN A 179 -2.20 -33.44 18.74
C GLN A 179 -0.81 -33.09 18.18
N GLY A 180 -0.05 -34.09 17.73
CA GLY A 180 1.27 -33.86 17.13
C GLY A 180 1.19 -33.27 15.72
N GLU A 181 0.26 -33.75 14.91
CA GLU A 181 0.04 -33.24 13.54
C GLU A 181 -0.66 -31.89 13.54
N TYR A 182 -1.63 -31.67 14.43
CA TYR A 182 -2.30 -30.39 14.64
C TYR A 182 -1.34 -29.36 15.20
N LYS A 183 -0.37 -29.73 16.06
CA LYS A 183 0.67 -28.80 16.54
C LYS A 183 1.67 -28.45 15.44
N LYS A 184 2.10 -29.43 14.62
CA LYS A 184 2.99 -29.19 13.45
C LYS A 184 2.29 -28.42 12.33
N MET A 185 1.02 -28.71 12.08
CA MET A 185 0.19 -28.00 11.10
C MET A 185 -0.15 -26.61 11.61
N LYS A 186 -0.45 -26.42 12.90
CA LYS A 186 -0.59 -25.10 13.53
C LYS A 186 0.72 -24.32 13.53
N GLU A 187 1.89 -24.92 13.70
CA GLU A 187 3.19 -24.23 13.53
C GLU A 187 3.46 -23.85 12.07
N LYS A 188 3.15 -24.74 11.11
CA LYS A 188 3.29 -24.43 9.68
C LYS A 188 2.28 -23.40 9.19
N VAL A 189 1.03 -23.46 9.67
CA VAL A 189 -0.05 -22.54 9.32
C VAL A 189 0.09 -21.23 10.09
N LEU A 190 0.48 -21.19 11.36
CA LEU A 190 0.82 -19.92 12.03
C LEU A 190 2.14 -19.33 11.50
N GLY A 191 3.05 -20.16 11.00
CA GLY A 191 4.26 -19.72 10.30
C GLY A 191 4.02 -19.21 8.87
N ALA A 192 2.93 -19.64 8.21
CA ALA A 192 2.57 -19.24 6.85
C ALA A 192 1.33 -18.31 6.77
N SER A 193 0.53 -18.28 7.82
CA SER A 193 -0.66 -17.47 8.05
C SER A 193 -0.34 -16.52 9.20
N ASN A 194 0.63 -15.65 8.95
CA ASN A 194 0.61 -14.39 9.65
C ASN A 194 -0.61 -13.65 9.09
N SER A 195 -1.59 -13.41 9.95
CA SER A 195 -2.70 -12.45 9.80
C SER A 195 -2.22 -10.99 9.66
N GLY A 196 -1.01 -10.83 9.14
CA GLY A 196 -0.29 -9.60 8.92
C GLY A 196 -0.46 -9.08 7.50
N VAL A 197 -0.07 -7.83 7.34
CA VAL A 197 0.09 -7.16 6.08
C VAL A 197 1.15 -7.89 5.26
N LYS A 198 0.70 -8.64 4.25
CA LYS A 198 1.64 -9.25 3.29
C LYS A 198 2.16 -8.17 2.37
N LEU A 199 3.49 -8.07 2.29
CA LEU A 199 4.18 -7.00 1.59
C LEU A 199 4.75 -7.48 0.25
N ILE A 200 4.32 -6.85 -0.85
CA ILE A 200 4.99 -6.99 -2.14
C ILE A 200 5.75 -5.69 -2.41
N ARG A 201 7.05 -5.81 -2.69
CA ARG A 201 7.90 -4.70 -3.08
C ARG A 201 8.06 -4.69 -4.61
N SER A 202 7.78 -3.57 -5.26
CA SER A 202 8.30 -3.34 -6.61
C SER A 202 9.77 -2.94 -6.50
N GLY A 203 10.62 -3.54 -7.34
CA GLY A 203 12.10 -3.60 -7.25
C GLY A 203 12.82 -2.40 -6.63
#